data_AF-A0A2W6TCV8-F1
#
_entry.id   AF-A0A2W6TCV8-F1
#
_cell.length_a   1.000
_cell.length_b   1.000
_cell.length_c   1.000
_cell.angle_alpha   90.00
_cell.angle_beta   90.00
_cell.angle_gamma   90.00
#
_symmetry.space_group_name_H-M   'P 1'
#
loop_
_entity.id
_entity.type
_entity.pdbx_description
1 polymer ?
#
loop_
_entity_poly.entity_id
_entity_poly.type
_entity_poly.pdbx_seq_one_letter_code
_entity_poly.pdbx_strand_id
1 'polypeptide(L)'
;MNRTFKDVYQNSKAGFRLALLEKKTRGYSKDEEDKKLEEEQEIQKLRNLPENIFSIGNFIRTNKLDGWMQEQLSGLNKNVNYIHNKFMLIDPLSDDPIVVCGSANFSDASTIKNDENMILIRGNTKIADIYLGEFMRLFSHFSFRESLQWRDLNGPPKPLRLDNWWKSSFGDSPNSAKRKYFAQVDH
;
A
#
# COMPACT_ATOMS: atom_id res chain seq x y z
N MET A 1 7.14 -8.14 -4.65
CA MET A 1 5.73 -8.28 -5.12
C MET A 1 5.66 -9.37 -6.19
N ASN A 2 4.62 -10.21 -6.26
CA ASN A 2 4.49 -11.24 -7.31
C ASN A 2 4.47 -10.62 -8.72
N ARG A 3 5.00 -11.32 -9.72
CA ARG A 3 5.06 -10.88 -11.13
C ARG A 3 3.68 -10.55 -11.71
N THR A 4 2.66 -11.35 -11.42
CA THR A 4 1.29 -11.11 -11.90
C THR A 4 0.76 -9.77 -11.40
N PHE A 5 1.01 -9.41 -10.14
CA PHE A 5 0.61 -8.10 -9.63
C PHE A 5 1.42 -6.97 -10.28
N LYS A 6 2.73 -7.14 -10.46
CA LYS A 6 3.55 -6.15 -11.19
C LYS A 6 2.99 -5.86 -12.57
N ASP A 7 2.57 -6.90 -13.30
CA ASP A 7 1.94 -6.76 -14.61
C ASP A 7 0.62 -5.98 -14.55
N VAL A 8 -0.25 -6.28 -13.58
CA VAL A 8 -1.50 -5.53 -13.37
C VAL A 8 -1.22 -4.05 -13.07
N TYR A 9 -0.26 -3.72 -12.19
CA TYR A 9 0.10 -2.33 -11.89
C TYR A 9 0.77 -1.60 -13.07
N GLN A 10 1.35 -2.33 -14.01
CA GLN A 10 1.99 -1.78 -15.20
C GLN A 10 0.98 -1.55 -16.34
N ASN A 11 0.07 -2.50 -16.56
CA ASN A 11 -0.67 -2.63 -17.82
C ASN A 11 -2.20 -2.54 -17.68
N SER A 12 -2.74 -2.51 -16.46
CA SER A 12 -4.20 -2.43 -16.28
C SER A 12 -4.78 -1.10 -16.80
N LYS A 13 -6.04 -1.13 -17.21
CA LYS A 13 -6.81 0.05 -17.64
C LYS A 13 -7.42 0.85 -16.48
N ALA A 14 -7.28 0.37 -15.25
CA ALA A 14 -7.81 1.06 -14.07
C ALA A 14 -7.18 2.45 -13.91
N GLY A 15 -8.02 3.49 -13.81
CA GLY A 15 -7.57 4.88 -13.67
C GLY A 15 -6.96 5.22 -12.29
N PHE A 16 -7.02 4.30 -11.34
CA PHE A 16 -6.45 4.46 -10.01
C PHE A 16 -6.17 3.13 -9.33
N ARG A 17 -5.01 2.99 -8.68
CA ARG A 17 -4.54 1.76 -8.05
C ARG A 17 -3.75 2.07 -6.77
N LEU A 18 -4.09 1.38 -5.69
CA LEU A 18 -3.42 1.51 -4.39
C LEU A 18 -2.72 0.21 -4.02
N ALA A 19 -1.43 0.30 -3.68
CA ALA A 19 -0.66 -0.81 -3.15
C ALA A 19 -0.17 -0.52 -1.73
N LEU A 20 -0.41 -1.47 -0.83
CA LEU A 20 0.21 -1.49 0.50
C LEU A 20 1.22 -2.62 0.54
N LEU A 21 2.50 -2.29 0.77
CA LEU A 21 3.57 -3.28 0.85
C LEU A 21 4.24 -3.19 2.22
N GLU A 22 4.55 -4.33 2.85
CA GLU A 22 5.33 -4.34 4.09
C GLU A 22 6.81 -4.04 3.87
N LYS A 23 7.34 -4.33 2.67
CA LYS A 23 8.73 -4.12 2.28
C LYS A 23 8.79 -3.77 0.79
N LYS A 24 9.81 -3.02 0.38
CA LYS A 24 10.06 -2.68 -1.04
C LYS A 24 10.32 -3.93 -1.88
N THR A 25 11.07 -4.88 -1.32
CA THR A 25 11.50 -6.10 -2.00
C THR A 25 11.22 -7.33 -1.16
N ARG A 26 11.26 -8.50 -1.78
CA ARG A 26 11.33 -9.76 -1.03
C ARG A 26 12.67 -9.88 -0.31
N GLY A 27 12.79 -10.84 0.61
CA GLY A 27 14.06 -11.13 1.26
C GLY A 27 15.06 -11.70 0.24
N TYR A 28 16.23 -11.08 0.15
CA TYR A 28 17.37 -11.55 -0.65
C TYR A 28 18.56 -11.83 0.29
N SER A 29 19.39 -12.82 -0.05
CA SER A 29 20.67 -13.03 0.63
C SER A 29 21.68 -11.95 0.24
N LYS A 30 22.79 -11.84 0.99
CA LYS A 30 23.85 -10.86 0.70
C LYS A 30 24.43 -11.02 -0.72
N ASP A 31 24.51 -12.26 -1.21
CA ASP A 31 25.06 -12.56 -2.54
C ASP A 31 24.08 -12.24 -3.69
N GLU A 32 22.87 -11.76 -3.39
CA GLU A 32 21.82 -11.44 -4.36
C GLU A 32 21.49 -9.94 -4.37
N GLU A 33 22.46 -9.09 -4.01
CA GLU A 33 22.27 -7.64 -3.92
C GLU A 33 21.87 -7.00 -5.26
N ASP A 34 22.41 -7.49 -6.39
CA ASP A 34 22.03 -7.03 -7.73
C ASP A 34 20.54 -7.28 -8.01
N LYS A 35 20.03 -8.48 -7.69
CA LYS A 35 18.61 -8.83 -7.88
C LYS A 35 17.70 -7.99 -6.99
N LYS A 36 18.16 -7.66 -5.77
CA LYS A 36 17.45 -6.76 -4.88
C LYS A 36 17.36 -5.36 -5.49
N LEU A 37 18.46 -4.84 -6.03
CA LEU A 37 18.50 -3.53 -6.67
C LEU A 37 17.58 -3.47 -7.90
N GLU A 38 17.60 -4.52 -8.73
CA GLU A 38 16.69 -4.64 -9.88
C GLU A 38 15.21 -4.59 -9.45
N GLU A 39 14.82 -5.35 -8.41
CA GLU A 39 13.43 -5.32 -7.92
C GLU A 39 13.07 -3.95 -7.31
N GLU A 40 13.98 -3.28 -6.62
CA GLU A 40 13.76 -1.91 -6.13
C GLU A 40 13.51 -0.94 -7.28
N GLN A 41 14.27 -1.05 -8.37
CA GLN A 41 14.09 -0.23 -9.56
C GLN A 41 12.76 -0.52 -10.26
N GLU A 42 12.36 -1.79 -10.37
CA GLU A 42 11.05 -2.16 -10.92
C GLU A 42 9.90 -1.55 -10.11
N ILE A 43 9.95 -1.69 -8.78
CA ILE A 43 8.93 -1.10 -7.91
C ILE A 43 8.94 0.42 -8.05
N GLN A 44 10.11 1.06 -8.16
CA GLN A 44 10.18 2.50 -8.39
C GLN A 44 9.56 2.92 -9.74
N LYS A 45 9.76 2.15 -10.81
CA LYS A 45 9.10 2.41 -12.10
C LYS A 45 7.58 2.35 -11.98
N LEU A 46 7.05 1.36 -11.26
CA LEU A 46 5.61 1.25 -11.00
C LEU A 46 5.07 2.43 -10.18
N ARG A 47 5.84 2.92 -9.20
CA ARG A 47 5.48 4.09 -8.39
C ARG A 47 5.48 5.41 -9.17
N ASN A 48 6.22 5.48 -10.27
CA ASN A 48 6.31 6.68 -11.09
C ASN A 48 5.08 6.84 -12.02
N LEU A 49 4.25 5.79 -12.17
CA LEU A 49 3.02 5.88 -12.93
C LEU A 49 1.97 6.70 -12.15
N PRO A 50 1.26 7.64 -12.80
CA PRO A 50 0.37 8.57 -12.12
C PRO A 50 -0.87 7.89 -11.51
N GLU A 51 -1.31 6.74 -12.05
CA GLU A 51 -2.47 6.03 -11.48
C GLU A 51 -2.11 5.21 -10.25
N ASN A 52 -0.82 5.01 -9.99
CA ASN A 52 -0.30 4.12 -8.95
C ASN A 52 0.11 4.91 -7.71
N ILE A 53 -0.44 4.55 -6.55
CA ILE A 53 0.06 5.05 -5.27
C ILE A 53 0.42 3.89 -4.37
N PHE A 54 1.70 3.84 -4.01
CA PHE A 54 2.26 2.79 -3.17
C PHE A 54 2.59 3.38 -1.81
N SER A 55 2.21 2.65 -0.78
CA SER A 55 2.57 2.90 0.60
C SER A 55 3.43 1.73 1.07
N ILE A 56 4.70 2.01 1.38
CA ILE A 56 5.65 0.96 1.75
C ILE A 56 6.01 1.09 3.22
N GLY A 57 5.60 0.08 3.97
CA GLY A 57 5.97 -0.10 5.36
C GLY A 57 7.47 -0.17 5.45
N ASN A 58 8.04 0.63 6.33
CA ASN A 58 9.41 0.45 6.72
C ASN A 58 9.43 0.16 8.22
N PHE A 59 10.35 -0.71 8.61
CA PHE A 59 10.73 -0.84 10.01
C PHE A 59 11.35 0.49 10.43
N ILE A 60 10.57 1.35 11.08
CA ILE A 60 11.12 2.50 11.81
C ILE A 60 11.82 1.90 13.03
N ARG A 61 13.09 1.52 12.88
CA ARG A 61 14.00 1.39 14.02
C ARG A 61 14.58 2.76 14.31
N THR A 62 13.77 3.67 14.87
CA THR A 62 14.25 5.01 15.23
C THR A 62 13.98 5.25 16.71
N ASN A 63 15.00 4.96 17.50
CA ASN A 63 15.10 4.91 18.97
C ASN A 63 14.79 6.23 19.74
N LYS A 64 13.87 7.08 19.27
CA LYS A 64 13.38 8.24 20.05
C LYS A 64 11.87 8.45 19.98
N LEU A 65 11.22 8.12 18.86
CA LEU A 65 9.75 8.12 18.78
C LEU A 65 9.15 6.85 19.41
N ASP A 66 9.81 5.69 19.28
CA ASP A 66 9.46 4.45 19.98
C ASP A 66 9.50 4.58 21.52
N GLY A 67 10.31 5.49 22.05
CA GLY A 67 10.40 5.74 23.49
C GLY A 67 9.20 6.52 24.04
N TRP A 68 8.53 7.32 23.21
CA TRP A 68 7.37 8.13 23.59
C TRP A 68 6.05 7.42 23.31
N MET A 69 6.01 6.64 22.23
CA MET A 69 4.92 5.71 21.91
C MET A 69 5.36 4.29 22.29
N GLN A 70 5.46 4.00 23.59
CA GLN A 70 5.47 2.62 24.06
C GLN A 70 4.16 1.97 23.62
N GLU A 71 4.11 1.41 22.42
CA GLU A 71 3.15 0.39 22.08
C GLU A 71 3.38 -0.76 23.05
N GLN A 72 2.42 -0.95 23.98
CA GLN A 72 2.32 -2.20 24.72
C GLN A 72 1.96 -3.31 23.73
N LEU A 73 3.00 -3.88 23.11
CA LEU A 73 2.89 -5.15 22.41
C LEU A 73 2.60 -6.23 23.46
N SER A 74 1.47 -6.91 23.34
CA SER A 74 0.95 -7.91 24.29
C SER A 74 1.80 -9.18 24.42
N GLY A 75 3.04 -9.18 23.94
CA GLY A 75 3.96 -10.33 24.03
C GLY A 75 3.58 -11.53 23.16
N LEU A 76 2.48 -11.47 22.39
CA LEU A 76 1.96 -12.60 21.60
C LEU A 76 2.45 -12.63 20.14
N ASN A 77 3.10 -11.58 19.62
CA ASN A 77 3.45 -11.46 18.21
C ASN A 77 4.97 -11.52 17.97
N LYS A 78 5.61 -12.66 18.22
CA LYS A 78 7.08 -12.75 18.06
C LYS A 78 7.58 -12.71 16.60
N ASN A 79 6.74 -13.00 15.61
CA ASN A 79 7.20 -13.15 14.22
C ASN A 79 6.55 -12.22 13.17
N VAL A 80 5.43 -11.53 13.45
CA VAL A 80 4.85 -10.49 12.57
C VAL A 80 4.02 -9.53 13.42
N ASN A 81 4.45 -8.26 13.50
CA ASN A 81 3.95 -7.38 14.56
C ASN A 81 2.81 -6.43 14.18
N TYR A 82 2.42 -6.23 12.90
CA TYR A 82 1.45 -5.14 12.61
C TYR A 82 0.35 -5.42 11.57
N ILE A 83 0.54 -6.19 10.48
CA ILE A 83 -0.57 -6.48 9.54
C ILE A 83 -0.43 -7.90 8.96
N HIS A 84 -1.38 -8.79 9.29
CA HIS A 84 -1.48 -10.12 8.67
C HIS A 84 -2.65 -10.25 7.69
N ASN A 85 -3.34 -9.15 7.39
CA ASN A 85 -4.51 -9.17 6.53
C ASN A 85 -4.07 -9.32 5.06
N LYS A 86 -4.61 -10.33 4.37
CA LYS A 86 -4.44 -10.50 2.93
C LYS A 86 -5.77 -10.32 2.26
N PHE A 87 -5.97 -9.15 1.69
CA PHE A 87 -7.18 -8.88 0.95
C PHE A 87 -6.90 -7.92 -0.21
N MET A 88 -7.84 -7.93 -1.16
CA MET A 88 -7.86 -7.13 -2.37
C MET A 88 -9.26 -6.62 -2.58
N LEU A 89 -9.35 -5.38 -3.07
CA LEU A 89 -10.60 -4.73 -3.43
C LEU A 89 -10.55 -4.36 -4.91
N ILE A 90 -11.59 -4.69 -5.64
CA ILE A 90 -11.81 -4.24 -7.02
C ILE A 90 -13.12 -3.45 -7.01
N ASP A 91 -13.04 -2.22 -7.51
CA ASP A 91 -14.15 -1.26 -7.57
C ASP A 91 -15.00 -1.18 -6.29
N PRO A 92 -14.37 -1.00 -5.10
CA PRO A 92 -15.08 -1.03 -3.81
C PRO A 92 -16.14 0.07 -3.63
N LEU A 93 -16.10 1.13 -4.44
CA LEU A 93 -17.08 2.23 -4.44
C LEU A 93 -18.19 2.06 -5.48
N SER A 94 -18.17 0.98 -6.27
CA SER A 94 -19.20 0.70 -7.28
C SER A 94 -20.39 -0.07 -6.69
N ASP A 95 -21.45 -0.24 -7.48
CA ASP A 95 -22.60 -1.07 -7.13
C ASP A 95 -22.31 -2.59 -7.20
N ASP A 96 -21.20 -3.00 -7.81
CA ASP A 96 -20.78 -4.40 -7.93
C ASP A 96 -19.32 -4.62 -7.46
N PRO A 97 -19.01 -4.34 -6.17
CA PRO A 97 -17.66 -4.43 -5.67
C PRO A 97 -17.22 -5.89 -5.53
N ILE A 98 -15.91 -6.15 -5.68
CA ILE A 98 -15.31 -7.46 -5.41
C ILE A 98 -14.32 -7.32 -4.25
N VAL A 99 -14.56 -8.11 -3.21
CA VAL A 99 -13.66 -8.27 -2.06
C VAL A 99 -13.08 -9.68 -2.13
N VAL A 100 -11.75 -9.78 -2.16
CA VAL A 100 -11.03 -11.04 -2.05
C VAL A 100 -10.26 -11.01 -0.74
N CYS A 101 -10.46 -11.98 0.15
CA CYS A 101 -9.78 -12.01 1.45
C CYS A 101 -9.47 -13.43 1.90
N GLY A 102 -8.46 -13.63 2.75
CA GLY A 102 -8.17 -14.96 3.28
C GLY A 102 -6.78 -15.08 3.92
N SER A 103 -6.28 -16.32 3.95
CA SER A 103 -4.99 -16.66 4.57
C SER A 103 -3.81 -16.65 3.59
N ALA A 104 -4.07 -16.59 2.28
CA ALA A 104 -3.04 -16.70 1.26
C ALA A 104 -2.20 -15.43 1.10
N ASN A 105 -0.86 -15.54 1.07
CA ASN A 105 -0.04 -14.40 0.67
C ASN A 105 -0.05 -14.27 -0.86
N PHE A 106 -0.07 -13.04 -1.34
CA PHE A 106 0.10 -12.70 -2.75
C PHE A 106 1.58 -12.84 -3.21
N SER A 107 2.18 -14.00 -2.97
CA SER A 107 3.58 -14.35 -3.25
C SER A 107 3.67 -15.70 -3.95
N ASP A 108 4.66 -15.88 -4.84
CA ASP A 108 4.83 -17.13 -5.61
C ASP A 108 4.93 -18.39 -4.73
N ALA A 109 5.50 -18.27 -3.52
CA ALA A 109 5.67 -19.39 -2.60
C ALA A 109 4.35 -19.86 -1.93
N SER A 110 3.36 -18.98 -1.80
CA SER A 110 2.05 -19.29 -1.20
C SER A 110 1.17 -20.11 -2.13
N THR A 111 1.22 -19.85 -3.44
CA THR A 111 0.28 -20.41 -4.42
C THR A 111 0.49 -21.90 -4.73
N ILE A 112 1.62 -22.50 -4.34
CA ILE A 112 2.02 -23.85 -4.81
C ILE A 112 2.25 -24.85 -3.65
N LYS A 113 2.48 -24.40 -2.40
CA LYS A 113 2.95 -25.29 -1.32
C LYS A 113 2.16 -25.25 -0.01
N ASN A 114 1.24 -24.31 0.18
CA ASN A 114 0.52 -24.14 1.45
C ASN A 114 -0.99 -24.41 1.30
N ASP A 115 -1.62 -24.97 2.33
CA ASP A 115 -3.08 -25.05 2.47
C ASP A 115 -3.65 -23.66 2.81
N GLU A 116 -3.88 -22.86 1.78
CA GLU A 116 -4.39 -21.49 1.93
C GLU A 116 -5.81 -21.38 1.36
N ASN A 117 -6.66 -20.62 2.05
CA ASN A 117 -8.04 -20.39 1.65
C ASN A 117 -8.25 -18.92 1.32
N MET A 118 -8.97 -18.66 0.23
CA MET A 118 -9.40 -17.32 -0.17
C MET A 118 -10.92 -17.34 -0.41
N ILE A 119 -11.59 -16.28 0.05
CA ILE A 119 -13.00 -16.04 -0.14
C ILE A 119 -13.14 -14.87 -1.11
N LEU A 120 -14.03 -15.01 -2.08
CA LEU A 120 -14.46 -13.95 -2.99
C LEU A 120 -15.90 -13.56 -2.67
N ILE A 121 -16.11 -12.27 -2.43
CA ILE A 121 -17.42 -11.68 -2.14
C ILE A 121 -17.67 -10.62 -3.20
N ARG A 122 -18.75 -10.78 -3.97
CA ARG A 122 -19.14 -9.85 -5.05
C ARG A 122 -20.49 -9.20 -4.75
N GLY A 123 -20.65 -7.93 -5.10
CA GLY A 123 -21.92 -7.21 -5.01
C GLY A 123 -22.33 -6.80 -3.59
N ASN A 124 -21.52 -7.09 -2.56
CA ASN A 124 -21.84 -6.72 -1.17
C ASN A 124 -21.14 -5.41 -0.78
N THR A 125 -21.85 -4.29 -0.97
CA THR A 125 -21.36 -2.94 -0.68
C THR A 125 -20.99 -2.75 0.79
N LYS A 126 -21.76 -3.31 1.73
CA LYS A 126 -21.47 -3.21 3.18
C LYS A 126 -20.13 -3.84 3.54
N ILE A 127 -19.83 -5.01 2.98
CA ILE A 127 -18.54 -5.67 3.21
C ILE A 127 -17.42 -4.89 2.53
N ALA A 128 -17.65 -4.41 1.31
CA ALA A 128 -16.67 -3.58 0.60
C ALA A 128 -16.30 -2.32 1.39
N ASP A 129 -17.27 -1.61 1.96
CA ASP A 129 -17.05 -0.41 2.78
C ASP A 129 -16.19 -0.70 4.02
N ILE A 130 -16.46 -1.80 4.73
CA ILE A 130 -15.69 -2.21 5.91
C ILE A 130 -14.23 -2.47 5.53
N TYR A 131 -14.00 -3.27 4.48
CA TYR A 131 -12.64 -3.59 4.03
C TYR A 131 -11.93 -2.37 3.43
N LEU A 132 -12.66 -1.48 2.74
CA LEU A 132 -12.10 -0.24 2.22
C LEU A 132 -11.68 0.69 3.36
N GLY A 133 -12.51 0.83 4.40
CA GLY A 133 -12.18 1.62 5.60
C GLY A 133 -10.90 1.10 6.27
N GLU A 134 -10.80 -0.22 6.46
CA GLU A 134 -9.60 -0.84 7.02
C GLU A 134 -8.37 -0.64 6.12
N PHE A 135 -8.53 -0.82 4.80
CA PHE A 135 -7.45 -0.57 3.85
C PHE A 135 -6.94 0.87 3.95
N MET A 136 -7.84 1.85 3.95
CA MET A 136 -7.48 3.27 4.01
C MET A 136 -6.84 3.64 5.35
N ARG A 137 -7.26 3.01 6.46
CA ARG A 137 -6.62 3.17 7.77
C ARG A 137 -5.17 2.69 7.74
N LEU A 138 -4.94 1.47 7.25
CA LEU A 138 -3.60 0.89 7.13
C LEU A 138 -2.72 1.67 6.15
N PHE A 139 -3.27 2.02 4.99
CA PHE A 139 -2.59 2.77 3.95
C PHE A 139 -2.12 4.13 4.47
N SER A 140 -3.00 4.90 5.13
CA SER A 140 -2.66 6.21 5.70
C SER A 140 -1.60 6.10 6.80
N HIS A 141 -1.70 5.09 7.66
CA HIS A 141 -0.70 4.83 8.70
C HIS A 141 0.69 4.55 8.09
N PHE A 142 0.76 3.72 7.05
CA PHE A 142 2.00 3.38 6.37
C PHE A 142 2.55 4.56 5.56
N SER A 143 1.69 5.35 4.91
CA SER A 143 2.13 6.50 4.12
C SER A 143 2.74 7.56 5.04
N PHE A 144 2.18 7.75 6.23
CA PHE A 144 2.77 8.63 7.24
C PHE A 144 4.16 8.13 7.67
N ARG A 145 4.29 6.83 7.99
CA ARG A 145 5.58 6.23 8.37
C ARG A 145 6.63 6.33 7.27
N GLU A 146 6.24 6.11 6.02
CA GLU A 146 7.12 6.29 4.87
C GLU A 146 7.57 7.76 4.76
N SER A 147 6.64 8.70 4.95
CA SER A 147 6.93 10.14 4.89
C SER A 147 7.99 10.62 5.88
N LEU A 148 8.12 9.96 7.04
CA LEU A 148 9.12 10.29 8.06
C LEU A 148 10.55 9.99 7.60
N GLN A 149 10.76 9.08 6.64
CA GLN A 149 12.10 8.78 6.12
C GLN A 149 12.69 9.92 5.30
N TRP A 150 11.84 10.70 4.65
CA TRP A 150 12.26 11.84 3.83
C TRP A 150 12.18 13.16 4.59
N ARG A 151 11.81 13.11 5.87
CA ARG A 151 11.63 14.28 6.70
C ARG A 151 12.85 14.47 7.60
N ASP A 152 13.39 15.67 7.60
CA ASP A 152 14.33 16.10 8.63
C ASP A 152 13.59 16.19 9.98
N LEU A 153 14.01 15.38 10.96
CA LEU A 153 13.44 15.34 12.31
C LEU A 153 13.64 16.67 13.05
N ASN A 154 14.66 17.43 12.69
CA ASN A 154 14.95 18.74 13.29
C ASN A 154 14.32 19.89 12.50
N GLY A 155 13.72 19.60 11.35
CA GLY A 155 13.05 20.59 10.52
C GLY A 155 11.68 21.01 11.09
N PRO A 156 11.29 22.29 10.95
CA PRO A 156 9.98 22.75 11.41
C PRO A 156 8.83 21.98 10.71
N PRO A 157 7.66 21.83 11.36
CA PRO A 157 6.47 21.30 10.71
C PRO A 157 6.16 22.07 9.42
N LYS A 158 5.84 21.32 8.36
CA LYS A 158 5.36 21.91 7.11
C LYS A 158 4.09 22.70 7.44
N PRO A 159 4.09 24.04 7.27
CA PRO A 159 2.92 24.85 7.56
C PRO A 159 1.84 24.59 6.51
N LEU A 160 0.62 25.05 6.81
CA LEU A 160 -0.42 25.17 5.79
C LEU A 160 0.14 26.05 4.66
N ARG A 161 0.08 25.53 3.43
CA ARG A 161 0.58 26.26 2.26
C ARG A 161 -0.56 27.13 1.70
N LEU A 162 -0.26 28.39 1.45
CA LEU A 162 -1.17 29.34 0.77
C LEU A 162 -0.94 29.39 -0.74
N ASP A 163 -0.02 28.57 -1.26
CA ASP A 163 0.26 28.50 -2.68
C ASP A 163 -0.75 27.62 -3.43
N ASN A 164 -0.53 27.46 -4.73
CA ASN A 164 -1.41 26.71 -5.62
C ASN A 164 -1.29 25.18 -5.45
N TRP A 165 -1.33 24.68 -4.21
CA TRP A 165 -1.24 23.27 -3.86
C TRP A 165 -2.28 22.41 -4.62
N TRP A 166 -3.45 23.00 -4.88
CA TRP A 166 -4.56 22.39 -5.59
C TRP A 166 -4.24 22.07 -7.04
N LYS A 167 -3.27 22.75 -7.69
CA LYS A 167 -2.93 22.50 -9.11
C LYS A 167 -2.54 21.06 -9.35
N SER A 168 -1.83 20.43 -8.40
CA SER A 168 -1.45 19.02 -8.52
C SER A 168 -2.65 18.09 -8.59
N SER A 169 -3.80 18.46 -8.01
CA SER A 169 -5.02 17.66 -8.07
C SER A 169 -5.68 17.69 -9.46
N PHE A 170 -5.19 18.49 -10.40
CA PHE A 170 -5.70 18.57 -11.78
C PHE A 170 -4.56 18.22 -12.76
N GLY A 171 -4.89 17.63 -13.91
CA GLY A 171 -3.90 17.19 -14.91
C GLY A 171 -3.49 15.73 -14.77
N ASP A 172 -2.25 15.41 -15.16
CA ASP A 172 -1.70 14.06 -15.13
C ASP A 172 -0.76 13.88 -13.92
N SER A 173 -1.35 13.52 -12.78
CA SER A 173 -0.61 13.35 -11.53
C SER A 173 -1.30 12.34 -10.61
N PRO A 174 -0.57 11.77 -9.62
CA PRO A 174 -1.16 10.93 -8.58
C PRO A 174 -2.30 11.58 -7.80
N ASN A 175 -2.21 12.88 -7.53
CA ASN A 175 -3.27 13.61 -6.83
C ASN A 175 -4.52 13.77 -7.70
N SER A 176 -4.33 13.92 -9.01
CA SER A 176 -5.42 13.99 -9.98
C SER A 176 -6.14 12.65 -10.12
N ALA A 177 -5.39 11.56 -10.29
CA ALA A 177 -5.95 10.20 -10.34
C ALA A 177 -6.74 9.85 -9.07
N LYS A 178 -6.14 10.11 -7.89
CA LYS A 178 -6.80 9.93 -6.59
C LYS A 178 -8.09 10.74 -6.49
N ARG A 179 -8.05 12.03 -6.82
CA ARG A 179 -9.23 12.89 -6.77
C ARG A 179 -10.32 12.36 -7.70
N LYS A 180 -9.97 12.03 -8.95
CA LYS A 180 -10.93 11.53 -9.94
C LYS A 180 -11.68 10.30 -9.44
N TYR A 181 -10.95 9.35 -8.86
CA TYR A 181 -11.51 8.15 -8.28
C TYR A 181 -12.44 8.43 -7.10
N PHE A 182 -11.99 9.16 -6.07
CA PHE A 182 -12.79 9.38 -4.86
C PHE A 182 -13.93 10.39 -5.04
N ALA A 183 -13.79 11.33 -5.97
CA ALA A 183 -14.86 12.26 -6.32
C ALA A 183 -15.85 11.66 -7.33
N GLN A 184 -15.58 10.46 -7.85
CA GLN A 184 -16.45 9.73 -8.77
C GLN A 184 -16.78 10.53 -10.05
N VAL A 185 -15.81 11.30 -10.56
CA VAL A 185 -16.01 12.22 -11.69
C VAL A 185 -15.77 11.61 -13.08
N ASP A 186 -15.25 10.38 -13.15
CA ASP A 186 -14.88 9.69 -14.40
C ASP A 186 -15.56 8.30 -14.55
N HIS A 187 -16.68 8.02 -13.84
CA HIS A 187 -17.43 6.75 -13.95
C HIS A 187 -18.49 6.76 -15.04
#